data_AF-A0A6J1K456-F1
#
_entry.id   AF-A0A6J1K456-F1
#
_cell.length_a   1.000
_cell.length_b   1.000
_cell.length_c   1.000
_cell.angle_alpha   90.00
_cell.angle_beta   90.00
_cell.angle_gamma   90.00
#
_symmetry.space_group_name_H-M   'P 1'
#
loop_
_entity.id
_entity.type
_entity.pdbx_description
1 polymer ?
#
loop_
_entity_poly.entity_id
_entity_poly.type
_entity_poly.pdbx_seq_one_letter_code
_entity_poly.pdbx_strand_id
1 'polypeptide(L)'
;MEIGRSNPHHRAESNNIKMEGKNKFKIYPRGLDITWGNDNRYWMLSDMEAEDSFAELKQVNWLEVTGSTPKNLKIGAWFKVSFNVTLRPNAFGWDECNVYIMAKIGKKGHYSFKKLNLNVKQPEGRFNIPHNELKIKVAKPKNGSEEDLKLYFGMYEVWSNRWKGGLRIYHALVEECEAPKEKKL
;
A
#
# COMPACT_ATOMS: atom_id res chain seq x y z
N MET A 1 6.58 -34.61 15.74
CA MET A 1 5.90 -33.97 14.60
C MET A 1 6.64 -32.68 14.32
N GLU A 2 7.36 -32.61 13.20
CA GLU A 2 7.94 -31.34 12.75
C GLU A 2 6.79 -30.43 12.34
N ILE A 3 6.56 -29.39 13.13
CA ILE A 3 5.68 -28.29 12.73
C ILE A 3 6.45 -27.58 11.62
N GLY A 4 6.13 -27.88 10.36
CA GLY A 4 6.72 -27.23 9.20
C GLY A 4 6.63 -25.71 9.40
N ARG A 5 7.77 -25.01 9.36
CA ARG A 5 7.80 -23.56 9.55
C ARG A 5 6.97 -22.91 8.45
N SER A 6 5.76 -22.47 8.78
CA SER A 6 4.91 -21.71 7.87
C SER A 6 5.61 -20.42 7.47
N ASN A 7 5.53 -20.04 6.20
CA ASN A 7 6.08 -18.77 5.72
C ASN A 7 5.50 -17.60 6.55
N PRO A 8 6.35 -16.80 7.22
CA PRO A 8 5.86 -15.73 8.08
C PRO A 8 5.28 -14.54 7.30
N HIS A 9 5.55 -14.44 6.01
CA HIS A 9 5.01 -13.39 5.15
C HIS A 9 3.61 -13.77 4.65
N HIS A 10 2.69 -12.80 4.67
CA HIS A 10 1.39 -12.96 4.04
C HIS A 10 1.50 -12.66 2.54
N ARG A 11 0.89 -13.51 1.71
CA ARG A 11 0.83 -13.36 0.25
C ARG A 11 -0.57 -12.94 -0.15
N ALA A 12 -0.63 -11.97 -1.06
CA ALA A 12 -1.90 -11.44 -1.55
C ALA A 12 -2.81 -12.52 -2.13
N GLU A 13 -4.07 -12.51 -1.68
CA GLU A 13 -5.17 -13.33 -2.17
C GLU A 13 -5.96 -12.53 -3.22
N SER A 14 -6.03 -13.03 -4.47
CA SER A 14 -6.57 -12.26 -5.61
C SER A 14 -8.07 -11.92 -5.51
N ASN A 15 -8.84 -12.71 -4.77
CA ASN A 15 -10.26 -12.47 -4.46
C ASN A 15 -10.49 -11.25 -3.55
N ASN A 16 -9.45 -10.74 -2.90
CA ASN A 16 -9.51 -9.57 -2.02
C ASN A 16 -9.23 -8.24 -2.74
N ILE A 17 -9.28 -8.25 -4.08
CA ILE A 17 -9.19 -7.06 -4.92
C ILE A 17 -10.56 -6.81 -5.57
N LYS A 18 -11.24 -5.74 -5.14
CA LYS A 18 -12.49 -5.31 -5.77
C LYS A 18 -12.23 -4.25 -6.84
N MET A 19 -12.84 -4.46 -8.00
CA MET A 19 -12.90 -3.47 -9.07
C MET A 19 -14.20 -2.68 -8.95
N GLU A 20 -14.09 -1.37 -8.72
CA GLU A 20 -15.20 -0.44 -8.71
C GLU A 20 -15.17 0.36 -10.02
N GLY A 21 -16.19 0.24 -10.86
CA GLY A 21 -16.17 0.87 -12.18
C GLY A 21 -15.01 0.38 -13.06
N LYS A 22 -14.60 1.19 -14.05
CA LYS A 22 -13.69 0.73 -15.10
C LYS A 22 -12.23 0.59 -14.64
N ASN A 23 -11.76 1.53 -13.80
CA ASN A 23 -10.35 1.72 -13.46
C ASN A 23 -10.12 2.22 -12.01
N LYS A 24 -10.92 1.73 -11.06
CA LYS A 24 -10.69 1.92 -9.62
C LYS A 24 -10.58 0.55 -8.95
N PHE A 25 -9.47 0.32 -8.28
CA PHE A 25 -9.11 -0.94 -7.64
C PHE A 25 -8.98 -0.70 -6.14
N LYS A 26 -9.81 -1.39 -5.37
CA LYS A 26 -9.77 -1.38 -3.92
C LYS A 26 -9.19 -2.71 -3.46
N ILE A 27 -8.00 -2.67 -2.88
CA ILE A 27 -7.23 -3.84 -2.44
C ILE A 27 -7.36 -3.93 -0.93
N TYR A 28 -8.16 -4.89 -0.45
CA TYR A 28 -8.34 -5.15 0.98
C TYR A 28 -7.10 -5.79 1.59
N PRO A 29 -6.98 -5.89 2.93
CA PRO A 29 -5.74 -6.26 3.59
C PRO A 29 -5.20 -7.63 3.16
N ARG A 30 -6.07 -8.61 2.95
CA ARG A 30 -5.70 -9.93 2.42
C ARG A 30 -5.28 -9.92 0.94
N GLY A 31 -5.60 -8.86 0.21
CA GLY A 31 -5.15 -8.62 -1.16
C GLY A 31 -3.78 -7.94 -1.25
N LEU A 32 -3.13 -7.65 -0.11
CA LEU A 32 -1.80 -7.06 -0.03
C LEU A 32 -0.77 -8.14 0.32
N ASP A 33 0.44 -8.01 -0.19
CA ASP A 33 1.59 -8.73 0.34
C ASP A 33 2.10 -8.00 1.59
N ILE A 34 2.16 -8.69 2.73
CA ILE A 34 2.57 -8.10 4.01
C ILE A 34 3.75 -8.87 4.59
N THR A 35 4.88 -8.18 4.73
CA THR A 35 6.06 -8.75 5.38
C THR A 35 5.75 -9.04 6.85
N TRP A 36 5.97 -10.28 7.29
CA TRP A 36 5.55 -10.82 8.60
C TRP A 36 4.02 -10.92 8.81
N GLY A 37 3.21 -10.72 7.77
CA GLY A 37 1.75 -10.65 7.90
C GLY A 37 1.06 -11.94 8.37
N ASN A 38 1.68 -13.10 8.21
CA ASN A 38 1.16 -14.39 8.72
C ASN A 38 1.63 -14.69 10.15
N ASP A 39 2.48 -13.82 10.73
CA ASP A 39 2.98 -13.97 12.08
C ASP A 39 2.17 -13.11 13.04
N ASN A 40 1.34 -13.76 13.86
CA ASN A 40 0.43 -13.11 14.78
C ASN A 40 1.11 -12.33 15.90
N ARG A 41 2.43 -12.43 16.05
CA ARG A 41 3.22 -11.59 16.98
C ARG A 41 3.35 -10.16 16.45
N TYR A 42 3.33 -10.00 15.13
CA TYR A 42 3.62 -8.74 14.44
C TYR A 42 2.39 -8.12 13.78
N TRP A 43 1.47 -8.94 13.28
CA TRP A 43 0.25 -8.49 12.61
C TRP A 43 -1.01 -9.20 13.15
N MET A 44 -2.17 -8.57 12.96
CA MET A 44 -3.48 -9.20 13.08
C MET A 44 -4.29 -8.82 11.86
N LEU A 45 -4.65 -9.79 11.04
CA LEU A 45 -5.63 -9.63 9.98
C LEU A 45 -6.99 -9.98 10.57
N SER A 46 -7.96 -9.09 10.42
CA SER A 46 -9.32 -9.35 10.87
C SER A 46 -9.94 -10.55 10.13
N ASP A 47 -10.84 -11.27 10.81
CA ASP A 47 -11.70 -12.28 10.18
C ASP A 47 -12.92 -11.66 9.46
N MET A 48 -13.02 -10.33 9.47
CA MET A 48 -14.03 -9.58 8.73
C MET A 48 -13.70 -9.56 7.23
N GLU A 49 -14.73 -9.41 6.41
CA GLU A 49 -14.61 -9.37 4.96
C GLU A 49 -14.75 -7.94 4.42
N ALA A 50 -14.03 -7.65 3.34
CA ALA A 50 -14.16 -6.40 2.58
C ALA A 50 -14.11 -5.10 3.42
N GLU A 51 -15.17 -4.30 3.45
CA GLU A 51 -15.18 -2.93 3.99
C GLU A 51 -14.88 -2.81 5.48
N ASP A 52 -15.19 -3.89 6.22
CA ASP A 52 -14.94 -4.00 7.65
C ASP A 52 -13.60 -4.67 7.96
N SER A 53 -12.93 -5.19 6.94
CA SER A 53 -11.63 -5.83 7.11
C SER A 53 -10.51 -4.83 7.37
N PHE A 54 -9.54 -5.23 8.19
CA PHE A 54 -8.32 -4.48 8.43
C PHE A 54 -7.13 -5.40 8.75
N ALA A 55 -5.91 -4.92 8.45
CA ALA A 55 -4.68 -5.44 9.01
C ALA A 55 -4.16 -4.48 10.08
N GLU A 56 -4.08 -4.93 11.32
CA GLU A 56 -3.50 -4.20 12.44
C GLU A 56 -2.03 -4.60 12.64
N LEU A 57 -1.16 -3.60 12.57
CA LEU A 57 0.23 -3.74 12.92
C LEU A 57 0.36 -3.75 14.44
N LYS A 58 0.72 -4.89 15.03
CA LYS A 58 1.01 -5.00 16.47
C LYS A 58 2.35 -4.34 16.79
N GLN A 59 3.40 -4.80 16.10
CA GLN A 59 4.74 -4.23 16.20
C GLN A 59 5.64 -4.74 15.06
N VAL A 60 6.42 -3.88 14.42
CA VAL A 60 7.56 -4.26 13.55
C VAL A 60 8.63 -3.18 13.56
N ASN A 61 9.87 -3.56 13.30
CA ASN A 61 10.93 -2.61 12.92
C ASN A 61 11.16 -2.51 11.40
N TRP A 62 10.56 -3.43 10.62
CA TRP A 62 10.53 -3.44 9.16
C TRP A 62 9.08 -3.43 8.68
N LEU A 63 8.58 -2.26 8.27
CA LEU A 63 7.25 -2.11 7.68
C LEU A 63 7.34 -2.19 6.17
N GLU A 64 6.75 -3.23 5.59
CA GLU A 64 6.62 -3.39 4.14
C GLU A 64 5.27 -4.05 3.81
N VAL A 65 4.41 -3.26 3.16
CA VAL A 65 3.10 -3.68 2.68
C VAL A 65 2.98 -3.30 1.22
N THR A 66 2.80 -4.27 0.33
CA THR A 66 2.87 -4.05 -1.12
C THR A 66 1.67 -4.64 -1.84
N GLY A 67 1.45 -4.21 -3.07
CA GLY A 67 0.38 -4.74 -3.91
C GLY A 67 0.59 -4.36 -5.38
N SER A 68 -0.30 -4.86 -6.22
CA SER A 68 -0.31 -4.50 -7.63
C SER A 68 -1.72 -4.51 -8.20
N THR A 69 -1.91 -3.86 -9.34
CA THR A 69 -3.19 -3.95 -10.06
C THR A 69 -3.39 -5.36 -10.62
N PRO A 70 -4.62 -5.89 -10.63
CA PRO A 70 -4.88 -7.26 -11.07
C PRO A 70 -4.63 -7.44 -12.58
N LYS A 71 -4.72 -6.33 -13.33
CA LYS A 71 -4.55 -6.26 -14.78
C LYS A 71 -3.56 -5.15 -15.18
N ASN A 72 -3.08 -5.25 -16.41
CA ASN A 72 -2.34 -4.19 -17.08
C ASN A 72 -3.21 -2.94 -17.25
N LEU A 73 -2.58 -1.78 -17.13
CA LEU A 73 -3.24 -0.48 -17.26
C LEU A 73 -3.06 0.12 -18.66
N LYS A 74 -3.95 1.05 -19.01
CA LYS A 74 -3.92 1.72 -20.31
C LYS A 74 -2.78 2.72 -20.37
N ILE A 75 -1.95 2.64 -21.42
CA ILE A 75 -0.91 3.62 -21.72
C ILE A 75 -1.53 5.03 -21.85
N GLY A 76 -0.86 6.03 -21.26
CA GLY A 76 -1.27 7.42 -21.26
C GLY A 76 -2.19 7.80 -20.10
N ALA A 77 -2.83 6.84 -19.44
CA ALA A 77 -3.67 7.09 -18.28
C ALA A 77 -2.82 7.45 -17.04
N TRP A 78 -3.42 8.20 -16.13
CA TRP A 78 -2.84 8.56 -14.84
C TRP A 78 -3.61 7.89 -13.72
N PHE A 79 -2.90 7.40 -12.73
CA PHE A 79 -3.48 6.76 -11.56
C PHE A 79 -2.94 7.41 -10.30
N LYS A 80 -3.77 7.49 -9.26
CA LYS A 80 -3.32 7.82 -7.91
C LYS A 80 -3.38 6.61 -7.00
N VAL A 81 -2.44 6.57 -6.06
CA VAL A 81 -2.32 5.51 -5.05
C VAL A 81 -2.50 6.10 -3.67
N SER A 82 -3.31 5.45 -2.84
CA SER A 82 -3.44 5.77 -1.43
C SER A 82 -3.69 4.52 -0.58
N PHE A 83 -3.45 4.63 0.72
CA PHE A 83 -3.85 3.65 1.74
C PHE A 83 -4.83 4.32 2.69
N ASN A 84 -5.95 3.65 2.96
CA ASN A 84 -6.90 4.07 3.98
C ASN A 84 -6.53 3.42 5.30
N VAL A 85 -6.31 4.24 6.33
CA VAL A 85 -5.73 3.81 7.59
C VAL A 85 -6.38 4.50 8.79
N THR A 86 -6.16 3.93 9.98
CA THR A 86 -6.29 4.63 11.27
C THR A 86 -5.05 4.39 12.12
N LEU A 87 -4.76 5.29 13.06
CA LEU A 87 -3.87 5.00 14.19
C LEU A 87 -4.69 4.68 15.43
N ARG A 88 -4.31 3.62 16.14
CA ARG A 88 -4.88 3.28 17.44
C ARG A 88 -4.45 4.32 18.48
N PRO A 89 -5.24 4.55 19.55
CA PRO A 89 -4.86 5.48 20.62
C PRO A 89 -3.52 5.16 21.28
N ASN A 90 -3.12 3.88 21.28
CA ASN A 90 -1.83 3.40 21.80
C ASN A 90 -0.79 3.12 20.70
N ALA A 91 -0.93 3.74 19.52
CA ALA A 91 0.10 3.67 18.49
C ALA A 91 1.42 4.28 18.97
N PHE A 92 2.55 3.71 18.55
CA PHE A 92 3.87 4.08 19.06
C PHE A 92 4.95 3.97 17.97
N GLY A 93 6.09 4.63 18.19
CA GLY A 93 7.29 4.50 17.33
C GLY A 93 7.23 5.26 16.00
N TRP A 94 6.30 6.20 15.83
CA TRP A 94 6.09 6.96 14.59
C TRP A 94 6.73 8.36 14.60
N ASP A 95 7.19 8.83 15.74
CA ASP A 95 7.76 10.15 16.00
C ASP A 95 8.94 10.50 15.08
N GLU A 96 9.88 9.57 14.93
CA GLU A 96 11.10 9.76 14.14
C GLU A 96 11.10 8.94 12.84
N CYS A 97 9.94 8.39 12.46
CA CYS A 97 9.81 7.49 11.33
C CYS A 97 9.02 8.13 10.18
N ASN A 98 9.67 8.30 9.03
CA ASN A 98 8.96 8.68 7.80
C ASN A 98 8.44 7.42 7.11
N VAL A 99 7.13 7.38 6.86
CA VAL A 99 6.50 6.37 6.01
C VAL A 99 6.56 6.83 4.57
N TYR A 100 6.90 5.92 3.66
CA TYR A 100 7.00 6.16 2.24
C TYR A 100 5.90 5.38 1.52
N ILE A 101 5.07 6.10 0.78
CA ILE A 101 4.18 5.48 -0.20
C ILE A 101 4.87 5.55 -1.55
N MET A 102 5.11 4.39 -2.16
CA MET A 102 5.84 4.28 -3.43
C MET A 102 4.97 3.58 -4.47
N ALA A 103 5.15 3.95 -5.74
CA ALA A 103 4.48 3.31 -6.86
C ALA A 103 5.33 3.35 -8.13
N LYS A 104 5.18 2.34 -8.99
CA LYS A 104 5.85 2.22 -10.29
C LYS A 104 4.99 1.45 -11.28
N ILE A 105 5.28 1.59 -12.57
CA ILE A 105 4.68 0.77 -13.63
C ILE A 105 5.66 -0.34 -14.01
N GLY A 106 5.19 -1.58 -13.95
CA GLY A 106 5.98 -2.77 -14.21
C GLY A 106 7.01 -3.08 -13.12
N LYS A 107 7.40 -4.35 -13.01
CA LYS A 107 8.40 -4.81 -12.02
C LYS A 107 9.74 -4.09 -12.13
N LYS A 108 10.14 -3.64 -13.33
CA LYS A 108 11.40 -2.94 -13.59
C LYS A 108 11.25 -1.41 -13.69
N GLY A 109 10.05 -0.87 -13.44
CA GLY A 109 9.81 0.57 -13.50
C GLY A 109 10.53 1.37 -12.42
N HIS A 110 10.69 2.66 -12.67
CA HIS A 110 11.17 3.62 -11.68
C HIS A 110 10.05 3.97 -10.69
N TYR A 111 10.41 4.04 -9.41
CA TYR A 111 9.48 4.46 -8.36
C TYR A 111 9.29 5.97 -8.38
N SER A 112 8.03 6.40 -8.25
CA SER A 112 7.70 7.70 -7.66
C SER A 112 7.21 7.46 -6.23
N PHE A 113 7.44 8.43 -5.35
CA PHE A 113 7.08 8.28 -3.94
C PHE A 113 6.59 9.57 -3.30
N LYS A 114 5.90 9.41 -2.18
CA LYS A 114 5.59 10.46 -1.22
C LYS A 114 6.02 10.00 0.16
N LYS A 115 6.61 10.92 0.93
CA LYS A 115 6.94 10.73 2.34
C LYS A 115 5.92 11.42 3.22
N LEU A 116 5.61 10.84 4.36
CA LEU A 116 4.81 11.43 5.41
C LEU A 116 5.28 10.92 6.78
N ASN A 117 4.98 11.67 7.83
CA ASN A 117 5.18 11.23 9.21
C ASN A 117 3.80 10.98 9.82
N LEU A 118 3.61 9.83 10.48
CA LEU A 118 2.30 9.44 11.04
C LEU A 118 2.03 10.06 12.42
N ASN A 119 3.05 10.60 13.10
CA ASN A 119 2.93 11.26 14.40
C ASN A 119 2.38 12.70 14.33
N VAL A 120 2.25 13.28 13.14
CA VAL A 120 1.55 14.57 12.99
C VAL A 120 0.05 14.38 13.28
N LYS A 121 -0.65 15.46 13.66
CA LYS A 121 -2.10 15.41 13.92
C LYS A 121 -2.85 14.83 12.71
N GLN A 122 -3.39 13.63 12.89
CA GLN A 122 -4.20 12.95 11.89
C GLN A 122 -5.68 13.31 12.05
N PRO A 123 -6.50 13.17 10.99
CA PRO A 123 -7.94 13.22 11.12
C PRO A 123 -8.46 12.17 12.12
N GLU A 124 -9.57 12.47 12.78
CA GLU A 124 -10.27 11.47 13.58
C GLU A 124 -10.84 10.38 12.67
N GLY A 125 -10.72 9.12 13.08
CA GLY A 125 -11.20 7.97 12.30
C GLY A 125 -10.30 7.60 11.12
N ARG A 126 -10.90 7.12 10.03
CA ARG A 126 -10.20 6.66 8.82
C ARG A 126 -9.73 7.83 7.98
N PHE A 127 -8.49 7.78 7.52
CA PHE A 127 -7.91 8.78 6.62
C PHE A 127 -7.04 8.14 5.54
N ASN A 128 -6.78 8.88 4.47
CA ASN A 128 -5.96 8.42 3.36
C ASN A 128 -4.53 8.97 3.45
N ILE A 129 -3.56 8.10 3.19
CA ILE A 129 -2.15 8.44 3.03
C ILE A 129 -1.66 8.03 1.64
N PRO A 130 -0.75 8.77 1.00
CA PRO A 130 -0.19 10.03 1.46
C PRO A 130 -1.23 11.16 1.41
N HIS A 131 -1.10 12.17 2.28
CA HIS A 131 -2.01 13.33 2.27
C HIS A 131 -1.95 14.13 0.96
N ASN A 132 -0.77 14.17 0.34
CA ASN A 132 -0.58 14.73 -1.00
C ASN A 132 -0.61 13.60 -2.02
N GLU A 133 -1.42 13.71 -3.06
CA GLU A 133 -1.63 12.64 -4.05
C GLU A 133 -0.31 12.15 -4.68
N LEU A 134 -0.11 10.83 -4.68
CA LEU A 134 0.91 10.15 -5.47
C LEU A 134 0.31 9.74 -6.81
N LYS A 135 0.55 10.54 -7.85
CA LYS A 135 0.10 10.27 -9.22
C LYS A 135 1.21 9.61 -10.05
N ILE A 136 0.85 8.57 -10.79
CA ILE A 136 1.73 7.82 -11.70
C ILE A 136 1.12 7.83 -13.10
N LYS A 137 1.93 8.13 -14.11
CA LYS A 137 1.56 7.98 -15.52
C LYS A 137 1.93 6.59 -16.01
N VAL A 138 1.02 5.93 -16.71
CA VAL A 138 1.33 4.70 -17.46
C VAL A 138 2.06 5.10 -18.74
N ALA A 139 3.39 5.12 -18.71
CA ALA A 139 4.21 5.46 -19.86
C ALA A 139 4.34 4.29 -20.83
N LYS A 140 4.52 4.59 -22.12
CA LYS A 140 4.93 3.57 -23.09
C LYS A 140 6.34 3.10 -22.74
N PRO A 141 6.59 1.79 -22.71
CA PRO A 141 7.94 1.32 -22.52
C PRO A 141 8.89 1.67 -23.65
N LYS A 142 10.19 1.73 -23.33
CA LYS A 142 11.23 2.06 -24.31
C LYS A 142 11.49 0.93 -25.31
N ASN A 143 11.19 -0.34 -24.98
CA ASN A 143 11.70 -1.50 -25.74
C ASN A 143 10.62 -2.42 -26.36
N GLY A 144 9.34 -2.04 -26.36
CA GLY A 144 8.33 -2.61 -27.26
C GLY A 144 7.95 -4.09 -27.07
N SER A 145 8.28 -4.74 -25.95
CA SER A 145 7.78 -6.10 -25.66
C SER A 145 6.36 -6.09 -25.06
N GLU A 146 5.73 -7.27 -24.92
CA GLU A 146 4.53 -7.49 -24.11
C GLU A 146 4.85 -7.17 -22.64
N GLU A 147 4.82 -5.87 -22.32
CA GLU A 147 5.34 -5.41 -21.05
C GLU A 147 4.28 -5.43 -19.95
N ASP A 148 4.79 -5.75 -18.77
CA ASP A 148 4.10 -5.64 -17.50
C ASP A 148 3.73 -4.17 -17.24
N LEU A 149 2.49 -3.81 -17.59
CA LEU A 149 1.90 -2.50 -17.38
C LEU A 149 1.05 -2.46 -16.10
N LYS A 150 1.24 -3.43 -15.20
CA LYS A 150 0.64 -3.36 -13.87
C LYS A 150 1.26 -2.21 -13.09
N LEU A 151 0.45 -1.54 -12.29
CA LEU A 151 0.96 -0.62 -11.30
C LEU A 151 1.30 -1.43 -10.06
N TYR A 152 2.56 -1.34 -9.63
CA TYR A 152 3.05 -1.87 -8.35
C TYR A 152 3.16 -0.73 -7.36
N PHE A 153 2.73 -0.98 -6.12
CA PHE A 153 2.77 0.02 -5.06
C PHE A 153 3.11 -0.59 -3.72
N GLY A 154 3.46 0.26 -2.76
CA GLY A 154 3.62 -0.16 -1.38
C GLY A 154 3.76 0.99 -0.39
N MET A 155 3.64 0.62 0.88
CA MET A 155 3.89 1.44 2.06
C MET A 155 5.11 0.86 2.78
N TYR A 156 6.10 1.72 3.04
CA TYR A 156 7.40 1.33 3.56
C TYR A 156 7.84 2.20 4.73
N GLU A 157 8.38 1.54 5.76
CA GLU A 157 9.28 2.12 6.75
C GLU A 157 10.26 1.02 7.16
N VAL A 158 11.36 0.90 6.41
CA VAL A 158 12.34 -0.19 6.55
C VAL A 158 13.74 0.33 6.89
N TRP A 159 13.89 1.64 7.09
CA TRP A 159 15.19 2.30 7.19
C TRP A 159 15.56 2.69 8.62
N SER A 160 14.57 3.03 9.45
CA SER A 160 14.83 3.54 10.79
C SER A 160 15.31 2.47 11.78
N ASN A 161 15.02 1.19 11.52
CA ASN A 161 15.12 0.07 12.48
C ASN A 161 14.34 0.29 13.80
N ARG A 162 13.39 1.22 13.83
CA ARG A 162 12.58 1.54 15.01
C ARG A 162 11.34 0.66 15.07
N TRP A 163 11.09 0.09 16.24
CA TRP A 163 9.83 -0.61 16.51
C TRP A 163 8.66 0.35 16.51
N LYS A 164 7.62 0.01 15.77
CA LYS A 164 6.38 0.80 15.64
C LYS A 164 5.16 -0.10 15.58
N GLY A 165 4.03 0.42 16.03
CA GLY A 165 2.79 -0.35 16.13
C GLY A 165 1.54 0.52 16.18
N GLY A 166 0.38 -0.12 16.14
CA GLY A 166 -0.95 0.50 16.24
C GLY A 166 -1.48 1.09 14.94
N LEU A 167 -0.86 0.84 13.79
CA LEU A 167 -1.42 1.20 12.48
C LEU A 167 -2.45 0.15 12.03
N ARG A 168 -3.64 0.58 11.63
CA ARG A 168 -4.59 -0.27 10.90
C ARG A 168 -4.68 0.14 9.46
N ILE A 169 -4.62 -0.84 8.56
CA ILE A 169 -4.79 -0.68 7.12
C ILE A 169 -6.12 -1.31 6.73
N TYR A 170 -7.02 -0.52 6.14
CA TYR A 170 -8.33 -1.00 5.70
C TYR A 170 -8.32 -1.40 4.22
N HIS A 171 -7.63 -0.63 3.39
CA HIS A 171 -7.38 -0.99 2.00
C HIS A 171 -6.30 -0.09 1.39
N ALA A 172 -5.70 -0.54 0.29
CA ALA A 172 -5.10 0.35 -0.68
C ALA A 172 -6.11 0.70 -1.78
N LEU A 173 -6.00 1.89 -2.34
CA LEU A 173 -6.83 2.37 -3.44
C LEU A 173 -5.93 2.82 -4.58
N VAL A 174 -6.16 2.23 -5.76
CA VAL A 174 -5.56 2.65 -7.03
C VAL A 174 -6.67 3.09 -7.94
N GLU A 175 -6.73 4.37 -8.28
CA GLU A 175 -7.83 4.94 -9.08
C GLU A 175 -7.31 5.83 -10.21
N GLU A 176 -7.92 5.69 -11.39
CA GLU A 176 -7.64 6.58 -12.51
C GLU A 176 -7.98 8.02 -12.13
N CYS A 177 -7.14 8.96 -12.56
CA CYS A 177 -7.27 10.38 -12.23
C CYS A 177 -6.80 11.25 -13.39
N GLU A 178 -7.10 12.54 -13.32
CA GLU A 178 -6.54 13.52 -14.23
C GLU A 178 -5.03 13.69 -14.04
N ALA A 179 -4.34 14.04 -15.12
CA ALA A 179 -2.95 14.44 -15.08
C ALA A 179 -2.72 15.57 -14.05
N PRO A 180 -1.55 15.63 -13.40
CA PRO A 180 -1.21 16.78 -12.56
C PRO A 180 -1.34 18.08 -13.36
N LYS A 181 -2.00 19.09 -12.79
CA LYS A 181 -2.03 20.43 -13.38
C LYS A 181 -0.60 20.95 -13.42
N GLU A 182 -0.10 21.31 -14.60
CA GLU A 182 1.20 21.98 -14.72
C GLU A 182 1.15 23.26 -13.87
N LYS A 183 2.10 23.41 -12.96
CA LYS A 183 2.33 24.71 -12.34
C LYS A 183 2.91 25.58 -13.46
N LYS A 184 2.11 26.49 -14.01
CA LYS A 184 2.66 27.63 -14.75
C LYS A 184 3.58 28.35 -13.78
N LEU A 185 4.88 28.33 -14.10
CA LEU A 185 5.89 29.12 -13.41
C LEU A 185 5.64 30.60 -13.68
#